data_AF-A0A958C646-F1
#
_entry.id   AF-A0A958C646-F1
#
_cell.length_a   1.000
_cell.length_b   1.000
_cell.length_c   1.000
_cell.angle_alpha   90.00
_cell.angle_beta   90.00
_cell.angle_gamma   90.00
#
_symmetry.space_group_name_H-M   'P 1'
#
loop_
_entity.id
_entity.type
_entity.pdbx_description
1 polymer ?
#
loop_
_entity_poly.entity_id
_entity_poly.type
_entity_poly.pdbx_seq_one_letter_code
_entity_poly.pdbx_strand_id
1 'polypeptide(L)' 'VNIKTHKTARQVIDRAQLDMSTYDLLSKVEVNPVGDQFMIEISAEDQEPEVAKSISLAFANEFVDERNAYY' A
#
# COMPACT_ATOMS: atom_id res chain seq x y z
N VAL A 1 12.71 0.55 -4.46
CA VAL A 1 11.92 -0.22 -3.48
C VAL A 1 10.73 -0.80 -4.21
N ASN A 2 10.52 -2.12 -4.14
CA ASN A 2 9.33 -2.76 -4.70
C ASN A 2 8.33 -2.99 -3.55
N ILE A 3 7.34 -2.11 -3.44
CA ILE A 3 6.36 -2.13 -2.34
C ILE A 3 5.11 -2.96 -2.69
N LYS A 4 4.87 -3.28 -3.96
CA LYS A 4 3.71 -4.08 -4.40
C LYS A 4 4.04 -5.58 -4.30
N THR A 5 4.32 -6.04 -3.09
CA THR A 5 4.64 -7.45 -2.79
C THR A 5 3.60 -8.09 -1.89
N HIS A 6 3.49 -9.42 -1.91
CA HIS A 6 2.60 -10.14 -0.99
C HIS A 6 2.97 -9.93 0.48
N LYS A 7 4.25 -9.69 0.78
CA LYS A 7 4.72 -9.38 2.13
C LYS A 7 4.15 -8.04 2.60
N THR A 8 4.36 -6.98 1.82
CA THR A 8 3.82 -5.64 2.10
C THR A 8 2.30 -5.67 2.14
N ALA A 9 1.65 -6.36 1.20
CA ALA A 9 0.20 -6.52 1.18
C ALA A 9 -0.32 -7.16 2.48
N ARG A 10 0.39 -8.16 3.02
CA ARG A 10 0.02 -8.76 4.30
C ARG A 10 0.14 -7.76 5.45
N GLN A 11 1.23 -6.98 5.49
CA GLN A 11 1.43 -5.95 6.51
C GLN A 11 0.35 -4.86 6.44
N VAL A 12 -0.05 -4.46 5.23
CA VAL A 12 -1.14 -3.51 5.00
C VAL A 12 -2.47 -4.07 5.50
N ILE A 13 -2.80 -5.32 5.17
CA ILE A 13 -4.01 -6.00 5.65
C ILE A 13 -4.04 -6.03 7.18
N ASP A 14 -2.94 -6.46 7.80
CA ASP A 14 -2.84 -6.55 9.26
C ASP A 14 -2.95 -5.17 9.92
N ARG A 15 -2.32 -4.13 9.35
CA ARG A 15 -2.36 -2.75 9.85
C ARG A 15 -3.74 -2.11 9.74
N ALA A 16 -4.41 -2.28 8.59
CA ALA A 16 -5.72 -1.70 8.33
C ALA A 16 -6.89 -2.60 8.79
N GLN A 17 -6.59 -3.74 9.40
CA GLN A 17 -7.58 -4.72 9.87
C GLN A 17 -8.58 -5.13 8.78
N LEU A 18 -8.08 -5.31 7.56
CA LEU A 18 -8.91 -5.64 6.39
C LEU A 18 -9.20 -7.14 6.36
N ASP A 19 -10.45 -7.51 6.09
CA ASP A 19 -10.82 -8.90 5.87
C ASP A 19 -10.77 -9.23 4.36
N MET A 20 -9.55 -9.41 3.84
CA MET A 20 -9.33 -9.79 2.44
C MET A 20 -8.01 -10.53 2.23
N SER A 21 -7.87 -11.21 1.10
CA SER A 21 -6.61 -11.86 0.74
C SER A 21 -5.58 -10.85 0.21
N THR A 22 -4.30 -11.23 0.22
CA THR A 22 -3.25 -10.41 -0.39
C THR A 22 -3.42 -10.25 -1.91
N TYR A 23 -4.03 -11.22 -2.59
CA TYR A 23 -4.33 -11.12 -4.02
C TYR A 23 -5.42 -10.08 -4.29
N ASP A 24 -6.48 -10.10 -3.48
CA ASP A 24 -7.58 -9.13 -3.60
C ASP A 24 -7.06 -7.71 -3.37
N LEU A 25 -6.29 -7.50 -2.29
CA LEU A 25 -5.67 -6.21 -2.01
C LEU A 25 -4.78 -5.72 -3.17
N LEU A 26 -3.92 -6.60 -3.71
CA LEU A 26 -3.00 -6.24 -4.79
C LEU A 26 -3.71 -5.96 -6.12
N SER A 27 -4.92 -6.50 -6.32
CA SER A 27 -5.78 -6.18 -7.47
C SER A 27 -6.44 -4.80 -7.36
N LYS A 28 -6.59 -4.29 -6.13
CA LYS A 28 -7.24 -3.01 -5.81
C LYS A 28 -6.28 -1.82 -5.76
N VAL A 29 -4.97 -2.06 -5.79
CA VAL A 29 -3.94 -1.03 -5.58
C VAL A 29 -3.05 -0.86 -6.79
N GLU A 30 -2.81 0.38 -7.17
CA GLU A 30 -1.76 0.78 -8.09
C GLU A 30 -0.71 1.61 -7.36
N VAL A 31 0.57 1.38 -7.70
CA VAL A 31 1.69 2.15 -7.15
C VAL A 31 2.54 2.60 -8.32
N ASN A 32 2.63 3.92 -8.50
CA ASN A 32 3.36 4.53 -9.60
C ASN A 32 4.51 5.39 -9.05
N PRO A 33 5.73 5.28 -9.59
CA PRO A 33 6.81 6.19 -9.24
C PRO A 33 6.50 7.61 -9.77
N VAL A 34 6.78 8.63 -8.97
CA VAL A 34 6.57 10.04 -9.36
C VAL A 34 7.91 10.68 -9.72
N GLY A 35 8.21 10.67 -11.02
CA GLY A 35 9.42 11.26 -11.59
C GLY A 35 10.72 10.63 -11.08
N ASP A 36 11.80 11.41 -11.09
CA ASP A 36 13.14 10.99 -10.63
C ASP A 36 13.34 11.20 -9.12
N GLN A 37 12.30 11.66 -8.42
CA GLN A 37 12.32 11.86 -6.97
C GLN A 37 11.92 10.57 -6.26
N PHE A 38 12.38 10.35 -5.03
CA PHE A 38 12.01 9.19 -4.21
C PHE A 38 10.56 9.28 -3.67
N MET A 39 9.61 9.56 -4.56
CA MET A 39 8.19 9.69 -4.28
C MET A 39 7.42 8.62 -5.05
N ILE A 40 6.32 8.17 -4.44
CA ILE A 40 5.38 7.25 -5.07
C ILE A 40 3.98 7.82 -4.95
N GLU A 41 3.15 7.53 -5.95
CA GLU A 41 1.71 7.70 -5.90
C GLU A 41 1.08 6.34 -5.58
N ILE A 42 0.15 6.33 -4.65
CA ILE A 42 -0.63 5.15 -4.26
C ILE A 42 -2.08 5.45 -4.56
N SER A 43 -2.69 4.62 -5.41
CA SER A 43 -4.11 4.65 -5.71
C SER A 43 -4.74 3.34 -5.27
N ALA A 44 -5.85 3.41 -4.54
CA ALA A 44 -6.62 2.25 -4.11
C ALA A 44 -8.07 2.41 -4.52
N GLU A 45 -8.67 1.33 -5.03
CA GLU A 45 -10.07 1.29 -5.45
C GLU A 45 -10.84 0.24 -4.64
N ASP A 46 -11.95 0.66 -4.05
CA ASP A 46 -12.88 -0.23 -3.37
C ASP A 46 -14.32 0.29 -3.51
N GLN A 47 -15.30 -0.62 -3.36
CA GLN A 47 -16.70 -0.24 -3.33
C GLN A 47 -17.03 0.64 -2.13
N GLU A 48 -16.30 0.44 -1.02
CA GLU A 48 -16.40 1.24 0.18
C GLU A 48 -15.28 2.30 0.23
N PRO A 49 -15.59 3.62 0.13
CA PRO A 49 -14.57 4.67 0.10
C PRO A 49 -13.63 4.68 1.31
N GLU A 50 -14.13 4.29 2.49
CA GLU A 50 -13.32 4.21 3.70
C GLU A 50 -12.32 3.05 3.66
N VAL A 51 -12.65 1.95 2.98
CA VAL A 51 -11.73 0.83 2.74
C VAL A 51 -10.61 1.28 1.80
N ALA A 52 -10.96 1.92 0.67
CA ALA A 52 -9.97 2.47 -0.26
C ALA A 52 -9.00 3.45 0.43
N LYS A 53 -9.52 4.37 1.24
CA LYS A 53 -8.73 5.31 2.04
C LYS A 53 -7.80 4.58 3.02
N SER A 54 -8.31 3.57 3.72
CA SER A 54 -7.53 2.80 4.69
C SER A 54 -6.38 2.04 4.03
N ILE A 55 -6.64 1.44 2.86
CA ILE A 55 -5.62 0.78 2.04
C ILE A 55 -4.51 1.76 1.66
N SER A 56 -4.87 2.92 1.09
CA SER A 56 -3.90 3.93 0.66
C SER A 56 -3.03 4.44 1.81
N LEU A 57 -3.63 4.75 2.96
CA LEU A 57 -2.91 5.21 4.14
C LEU A 57 -1.96 4.13 4.70
N ALA A 58 -2.40 2.88 4.73
CA ALA A 58 -1.58 1.78 5.23
C ALA A 58 -0.38 1.48 4.32
N PHE A 59 -0.54 1.55 2.99
CA PHE A 59 0.57 1.46 2.04
C PHE A 59 1.55 2.63 2.18
N ALA A 60 1.04 3.85 2.36
CA ALA A 60 1.88 5.03 2.55
C ALA A 60 2.74 4.90 3.83
N ASN A 61 2.15 4.44 4.93
CA ASN A 61 2.89 4.17 6.17
C ASN A 61 3.98 3.10 5.96
N GLU A 62 3.68 2.03 5.22
CA GLU A 62 4.67 0.98 4.97
C GLU A 62 5.83 1.48 4.12
N PHE A 63 5.56 2.34 3.14
CA PHE A 63 6.60 2.99 2.36
C PHE A 63 7.54 3.82 3.24
N VAL A 64 6.98 4.62 4.14
CA VAL A 64 7.77 5.45 5.07
C VAL A 64 8.59 4.57 6.02
N ASP A 65 7.98 3.54 6.60
CA ASP A 65 8.65 2.62 7.52
C ASP A 65 9.82 1.88 6.83
N GLU A 66 9.60 1.38 5.61
CA GLU A 66 10.65 0.71 4.84
C GLU A 66 11.78 1.70 4.47
N ARG A 67 11.46 2.96 4.15
CA ARG A 67 12.49 3.98 3.89
C ARG A 67 13.30 4.31 5.14
N ASN A 68 12.68 4.45 6.30
CA ASN A 68 13.36 4.73 7.56
C ASN A 68 14.21 3.55 8.07
N ALA A 69 13.89 2.32 7.67
CA ALA A 69 14.68 1.15 8.06
C ALA A 69 16.01 1.04 7.29
N TYR A 70 16.10 1.64 6.10
CA TYR A 70 17.27 1.53 5.21
C TYR A 70 18.09 2.82 5.07
N TYR A 71 17.61 3.95 5.59
CA TYR A 71 18.30 5.25 5.58
C TYR A 71 18.35 5.85 6.98
#